data_AF-A0AAW2JR42-F1
#
_entry.id   AF-A0AAW2JR42-F1
#
_cell.length_a   1.000
_cell.length_b   1.000
_cell.length_c   1.000
_cell.angle_alpha   90.00
_cell.angle_beta   90.00
_cell.angle_gamma   90.00
#
_symmetry.space_group_name_H-M   'P 1'
#
loop_
_entity.id
_entity.type
_entity.pdbx_description
1 polymer ?
#
loop_
_entity_poly.entity_id
_entity_poly.type
_entity_poly.pdbx_seq_one_letter_code
_entity_poly.pdbx_strand_id
1 'polypeptide(L)'
;MLSPSRFSFSLDPLNCNWRSVDPPLVWRTDPIVARVGDSVIIAGGACDFEDDPLAVEIYNLKTRAWCTGQSMPGNLKDSAASPWLSIATTTEKLVVADKQSGVTYWFDPETKSWSEPFVLDPCQPISSYHIGCSNNSLILVGVCRIEQAERVKVWRVDGEDLSCKEIGEMPQELVARLKSKSYENSPLDIRVTGNIVYMYNTWKAEEVVAGELMGGGGCRWWSMRNVVARKEMVGERLVFSCSEVGIEELQKAIRMKNCRFEEVNC
;
A
#
# COMPACT_ATOMS: atom_id res chain seq x y z
N MET A 1 29.52 0.70 -12.21
CA MET A 1 28.05 0.54 -12.11
C MET A 1 27.77 -0.49 -11.02
N LEU A 2 27.08 -0.08 -9.96
CA LEU A 2 26.51 -1.02 -9.00
C LEU A 2 25.18 -1.48 -9.61
N SER A 3 25.15 -2.67 -10.21
CA SER A 3 23.88 -3.25 -10.66
C SER A 3 23.22 -3.98 -9.48
N PRO A 4 21.89 -3.97 -9.38
CA PRO A 4 21.22 -4.86 -8.44
C PRO A 4 21.64 -6.30 -8.78
N SER A 5 21.89 -7.14 -7.78
CA SER A 5 22.42 -8.49 -8.01
C SER A 5 21.30 -9.53 -8.17
N ARG A 6 20.10 -9.24 -7.67
CA ARG A 6 18.98 -10.18 -7.63
C ARG A 6 17.66 -9.46 -7.37
N PHE A 7 16.58 -9.95 -7.97
CA PHE A 7 15.22 -9.63 -7.52
C PHE A 7 14.64 -10.84 -6.80
N SER A 8 14.03 -10.65 -5.62
CA SER A 8 13.45 -11.75 -4.85
C SER A 8 12.07 -11.40 -4.32
N PHE A 9 11.15 -12.34 -4.48
CA PHE A 9 9.76 -12.18 -4.07
C PHE A 9 9.19 -13.51 -3.58
N SER A 10 8.20 -13.43 -2.70
CA SER A 10 7.34 -14.55 -2.34
C SER A 10 5.95 -14.31 -2.90
N LEU A 11 5.28 -15.39 -3.29
CA LEU A 11 3.88 -15.37 -3.70
C LEU A 11 2.96 -16.01 -2.65
N ASP A 12 3.51 -16.69 -1.66
CA ASP A 12 2.71 -17.21 -0.55
C ASP A 12 2.54 -16.14 0.54
N PRO A 13 1.36 -16.08 1.19
CA PRO A 13 0.96 -14.95 2.04
C PRO A 13 1.77 -14.84 3.34
N LEU A 14 2.51 -15.89 3.71
CA LEU A 14 3.37 -15.95 4.90
C LEU A 14 4.87 -15.85 4.56
N ASN A 15 5.21 -15.56 3.30
CA ASN A 15 6.59 -15.40 2.82
C ASN A 15 7.51 -16.59 3.14
N CYS A 16 6.97 -17.81 3.12
CA CYS A 16 7.69 -19.04 3.41
C CYS A 16 8.60 -19.50 2.25
N ASN A 17 8.25 -19.18 1.01
CA ASN A 17 8.94 -19.63 -0.19
C ASN A 17 9.37 -18.45 -1.05
N TRP A 18 10.63 -18.07 -0.90
CA TRP A 18 11.25 -17.02 -1.70
C TRP A 18 11.72 -17.56 -3.04
N ARG A 19 11.40 -16.81 -4.10
CA ARG A 19 11.93 -17.02 -5.45
C ARG A 19 12.93 -15.93 -5.74
N SER A 20 13.92 -16.26 -6.56
CA SER A 20 14.92 -15.31 -7.02
C SER A 20 15.06 -15.38 -8.52
N VAL A 21 15.09 -14.21 -9.14
CA VAL A 21 15.18 -14.03 -10.58
C VAL A 21 16.21 -12.94 -10.88
N ASP A 22 16.51 -12.77 -12.16
CA ASP A 22 17.38 -11.68 -12.61
C ASP A 22 16.84 -10.33 -12.12
N PRO A 23 17.73 -9.41 -11.72
CA PRO A 23 17.35 -8.11 -11.21
C PRO A 23 16.67 -7.24 -12.29
N PRO A 24 15.87 -6.22 -11.90
CA PRO A 24 15.57 -5.11 -12.79
C PRO A 24 16.86 -4.38 -13.21
N LEU A 25 16.82 -3.70 -14.33
CA LEU A 25 17.93 -2.92 -14.89
C LEU A 25 18.18 -1.65 -14.08
N VAL A 26 17.11 -0.98 -13.65
CA VAL A 26 17.21 0.33 -12.98
C VAL A 26 17.47 0.15 -11.50
N TRP A 27 18.49 0.84 -10.99
CA TRP A 27 18.77 0.87 -9.56
C TRP A 27 17.81 1.83 -8.83
N ARG A 28 17.22 1.34 -7.73
CA ARG A 28 16.11 2.02 -7.05
C ARG A 28 16.30 2.06 -5.54
N THR A 29 15.80 3.13 -4.93
CA THR A 29 15.54 3.34 -3.51
C THR A 29 14.03 3.55 -3.32
N ASP A 30 13.38 2.66 -2.58
CA ASP A 30 11.94 2.72 -2.26
C ASP A 30 10.98 2.75 -3.46
N PRO A 31 11.14 1.83 -4.44
CA PRO A 31 10.21 1.75 -5.56
C PRO A 31 8.84 1.21 -5.12
N ILE A 32 7.83 1.50 -5.93
CA ILE A 32 6.59 0.73 -5.91
C ILE A 32 6.92 -0.69 -6.35
N VAL A 33 6.44 -1.68 -5.59
CA VAL A 33 6.46 -3.10 -5.99
C VAL A 33 5.05 -3.65 -5.82
N ALA A 34 4.45 -4.07 -6.92
CA ALA A 34 3.06 -4.50 -6.94
C ALA A 34 2.86 -5.72 -7.85
N ARG A 35 1.88 -6.56 -7.53
CA ARG A 35 1.45 -7.66 -8.40
C ARG A 35 0.08 -7.35 -8.97
N VAL A 36 -0.04 -7.45 -10.29
CA VAL A 36 -1.31 -7.33 -11.02
C VAL A 36 -1.40 -8.51 -11.97
N GLY A 37 -2.35 -9.42 -11.70
CA GLY A 37 -2.45 -10.70 -12.40
C GLY A 37 -1.13 -11.50 -12.36
N ASP A 38 -0.55 -11.72 -13.55
CA ASP A 38 0.72 -12.44 -13.74
C ASP A 38 1.93 -11.50 -13.87
N SER A 39 1.77 -10.20 -13.60
CA SER A 39 2.81 -9.19 -13.74
C SER A 39 3.24 -8.68 -12.37
N VAL A 40 4.55 -8.66 -12.11
CA VAL A 40 5.16 -7.93 -10.99
C VAL A 40 5.71 -6.64 -11.54
N ILE A 41 5.15 -5.52 -11.11
CA ILE A 41 5.47 -4.16 -11.58
C ILE A 41 6.39 -3.51 -10.56
N ILE A 42 7.48 -2.93 -11.04
CA ILE A 42 8.41 -2.09 -10.29
C ILE A 42 8.41 -0.71 -10.92
N ALA A 43 8.04 0.32 -10.16
CA ALA A 43 7.90 1.68 -10.67
C ALA A 43 8.48 2.71 -9.70
N GLY A 44 9.07 3.77 -10.26
CA GLY A 44 9.61 4.89 -9.48
C GLY A 44 10.78 4.52 -8.58
N GLY A 45 11.12 5.45 -7.68
CA GLY A 45 12.24 5.32 -6.75
C GLY A 45 13.61 5.13 -7.40
N ALA A 46 13.78 5.43 -8.69
CA ALA A 46 15.07 5.28 -9.35
C ALA A 46 16.12 6.22 -8.74
N CYS A 47 17.39 5.79 -8.76
CA CYS A 47 18.50 6.59 -8.27
C CYS A 47 18.70 7.83 -9.17
N ASP A 48 19.14 8.95 -8.58
CA ASP A 48 19.36 10.23 -9.30
C ASP A 48 20.37 10.15 -10.47
N PHE A 49 21.16 9.07 -10.54
CA PHE A 49 22.13 8.82 -11.60
C PHE A 49 21.59 7.99 -12.78
N GLU A 50 20.32 7.56 -12.72
CA GLU A 50 19.65 6.81 -13.79
C GLU A 50 19.13 7.75 -14.89
N ASP A 51 19.14 7.30 -16.14
CA ASP A 51 18.69 8.10 -17.29
C ASP A 51 17.18 8.41 -17.22
N ASP A 52 16.40 7.46 -16.70
CA ASP A 52 14.95 7.60 -16.49
C ASP A 52 14.59 7.42 -15.01
N PRO A 53 14.43 8.52 -14.24
CA PRO A 53 14.06 8.44 -12.83
C PRO A 53 12.63 7.93 -12.59
N LEU A 54 11.82 7.84 -13.67
CA LEU A 54 10.43 7.43 -13.65
C LEU A 54 10.22 6.05 -14.28
N ALA A 55 11.29 5.29 -14.50
CA ALA A 55 11.23 4.02 -15.20
C ALA A 55 10.26 3.03 -14.56
N VAL A 56 9.56 2.28 -15.41
CA VAL A 56 8.68 1.17 -15.03
C VAL A 56 9.19 -0.11 -15.66
N GLU A 57 9.40 -1.12 -14.82
CA GLU A 57 9.86 -2.45 -15.24
C GLU A 57 8.88 -3.52 -14.76
N ILE A 58 8.60 -4.48 -15.63
CA ILE A 58 7.56 -5.48 -15.43
C ILE A 58 8.19 -6.86 -15.59
N TYR A 59 8.11 -7.67 -14.55
CA TYR A 59 8.44 -9.09 -14.60
C TYR A 59 7.19 -9.91 -14.82
N ASN A 60 7.13 -10.63 -15.94
CA ASN A 60 6.01 -11.51 -16.25
C ASN A 60 6.25 -12.91 -15.66
N LEU A 61 5.36 -13.37 -14.78
CA LEU A 61 5.47 -14.64 -14.06
C LEU A 61 5.32 -15.87 -14.98
N LYS A 62 4.63 -15.74 -16.12
CA LYS A 62 4.43 -16.80 -17.11
C LYS A 62 5.65 -16.97 -18.01
N THR A 63 6.11 -15.89 -18.63
CA THR A 63 7.26 -15.92 -19.56
C THR A 63 8.60 -15.87 -18.84
N ARG A 64 8.61 -15.48 -17.55
CA ARG A 64 9.79 -15.32 -16.71
C ARG A 64 10.79 -14.31 -17.25
N ALA A 65 10.29 -13.28 -17.93
CA ALA A 65 11.10 -12.26 -18.58
C ALA A 65 10.71 -10.86 -18.08
N TRP A 66 11.70 -9.99 -18.08
CA TRP A 66 11.52 -8.55 -17.87
C TRP A 66 11.11 -7.85 -19.17
N CYS A 67 10.31 -6.82 -19.04
CA CYS A 67 10.12 -5.82 -20.08
C CYS A 67 9.91 -4.44 -19.47
N THR A 68 10.11 -3.39 -20.25
CA THR A 68 9.84 -2.02 -19.84
C THR A 68 8.38 -1.65 -20.13
N GLY A 69 7.83 -0.77 -19.29
CA GLY A 69 6.56 -0.08 -19.54
C GLY A 69 6.78 1.41 -19.77
N GLN A 70 5.70 2.13 -20.06
CA GLN A 70 5.73 3.59 -20.09
C GLN A 70 6.20 4.13 -18.74
N SER A 71 7.13 5.08 -18.76
CA SER A 71 7.61 5.78 -17.56
C SER A 71 6.45 6.42 -16.80
N MET A 72 6.59 6.54 -15.48
CA MET A 72 5.58 7.17 -14.64
C MET A 72 5.26 8.59 -15.15
N PRO A 73 4.02 9.06 -14.97
CA PRO A 73 3.65 10.43 -15.32
C PRO A 73 4.61 11.46 -14.72
N GLY A 74 5.05 12.43 -15.51
CA GLY A 74 6.05 13.43 -15.10
C GLY A 74 5.64 14.26 -13.87
N ASN A 75 4.33 14.42 -13.65
CA ASN A 75 3.79 15.10 -12.47
C ASN A 75 4.08 14.38 -11.15
N LEU A 76 4.42 13.08 -11.20
CA LEU A 76 4.82 12.30 -10.04
C LEU A 76 6.33 12.34 -9.79
N LYS A 77 7.13 13.06 -10.58
CA LYS A 77 8.59 13.06 -10.48
C LYS A 77 9.09 13.37 -9.08
N ASP A 78 8.54 14.40 -8.45
CA ASP A 78 8.97 14.83 -7.11
C ASP A 78 8.42 13.92 -5.99
N SER A 79 7.42 13.09 -6.32
CA SER A 79 6.79 12.10 -5.43
C SER A 79 7.09 10.66 -5.85
N ALA A 80 8.05 10.40 -6.75
CA ALA A 80 8.18 9.09 -7.42
C ALA A 80 8.62 7.95 -6.49
N ALA A 81 8.93 8.27 -5.23
CA ALA A 81 9.24 7.30 -4.19
C ALA A 81 7.97 6.85 -3.44
N SER A 82 7.92 5.57 -3.07
CA SER A 82 6.77 4.97 -2.37
C SER A 82 6.29 5.69 -1.10
N PRO A 83 7.11 6.40 -0.29
CA PRO A 83 6.60 7.09 0.91
C PRO A 83 5.53 8.15 0.59
N TRP A 84 5.63 8.82 -0.55
CA TRP A 84 4.74 9.91 -0.98
C TRP A 84 3.52 9.42 -1.75
N LEU A 85 3.56 8.17 -2.23
CA LEU A 85 2.50 7.57 -3.02
C LEU A 85 1.72 6.56 -2.19
N SER A 86 0.41 6.50 -2.42
CA SER A 86 -0.42 5.39 -1.99
C SER A 86 -0.73 4.51 -3.18
N ILE A 87 -0.69 3.20 -2.99
CA ILE A 87 -0.88 2.22 -4.07
C ILE A 87 -2.00 1.25 -3.75
N ALA A 88 -2.72 0.82 -4.78
CA ALA A 88 -3.67 -0.27 -4.72
C ALA A 88 -3.56 -1.13 -5.98
N THR A 89 -3.88 -2.41 -5.88
CA THR A 89 -3.91 -3.32 -7.03
C THR A 89 -5.30 -3.88 -7.20
N THR A 90 -5.89 -3.66 -8.37
CA THR A 90 -7.07 -4.40 -8.82
C THR A 90 -6.63 -5.68 -9.50
N THR A 91 -7.57 -6.49 -10.00
CA THR A 91 -7.25 -7.67 -10.81
C THR A 91 -6.47 -7.32 -12.09
N GLU A 92 -6.67 -6.12 -12.61
CA GLU A 92 -6.21 -5.72 -13.94
C GLU A 92 -5.22 -4.56 -13.92
N LYS A 93 -5.22 -3.72 -12.88
CA LYS A 93 -4.48 -2.46 -12.87
C LYS A 93 -3.73 -2.24 -11.57
N LEU A 94 -2.61 -1.54 -11.67
CA LEU A 94 -1.98 -0.88 -10.54
C LEU A 94 -2.52 0.55 -10.46
N VAL A 95 -3.08 0.95 -9.32
CA VAL A 95 -3.54 2.31 -9.06
C VAL A 95 -2.55 3.00 -8.15
N VAL A 96 -2.17 4.23 -8.49
CA VAL A 96 -1.20 5.05 -7.77
C VAL A 96 -1.80 6.42 -7.54
N ALA A 97 -1.84 6.86 -6.28
CA ALA A 97 -2.29 8.18 -5.88
C ALA A 97 -1.18 8.94 -5.16
N ASP A 98 -0.98 10.21 -5.51
CA ASP A 98 -0.16 11.11 -4.71
C ASP A 98 -0.89 11.45 -3.40
N LYS A 99 -0.26 11.17 -2.27
CA LYS A 99 -0.90 11.26 -0.94
C LYS A 99 -1.32 12.68 -0.59
N GLN A 100 -0.73 13.72 -1.19
CA GLN A 100 -1.00 15.11 -0.83
C GLN A 100 -2.06 15.72 -1.74
N SER A 101 -1.92 15.54 -3.05
CA SER A 101 -2.81 16.14 -4.04
C SER A 101 -4.04 15.30 -4.35
N GLY A 102 -3.99 13.99 -4.10
CA GLY A 102 -5.05 13.04 -4.49
C GLY A 102 -5.07 12.74 -5.99
N VAL A 103 -4.15 13.31 -6.78
CA VAL A 103 -4.01 12.99 -8.20
C VAL A 103 -3.64 11.52 -8.33
N THR A 104 -4.45 10.81 -9.11
CA THR A 104 -4.43 9.37 -9.24
C THR A 104 -4.26 8.97 -10.70
N TYR A 105 -3.55 7.86 -10.91
CA TYR A 105 -3.36 7.22 -12.19
C TYR A 105 -3.56 5.72 -12.03
N TRP A 106 -3.95 5.05 -13.12
CA TRP A 106 -3.79 3.60 -13.22
C TRP A 106 -2.66 3.26 -14.20
N PHE A 107 -2.06 2.09 -14.00
CA PHE A 107 -1.12 1.47 -14.93
C PHE A 107 -1.70 0.13 -15.35
N ASP A 108 -1.78 -0.06 -16.65
CA ASP A 108 -2.21 -1.30 -17.27
C ASP A 108 -0.98 -2.12 -17.68
N PRO A 109 -0.72 -3.29 -17.07
CA PRO A 109 0.41 -4.13 -17.45
C PRO A 109 0.23 -4.85 -18.81
N GLU A 110 -0.98 -4.91 -19.36
CA GLU A 110 -1.26 -5.49 -20.68
C GLU A 110 -0.84 -4.52 -21.80
N THR A 111 -1.33 -3.27 -21.73
CA THR A 111 -0.94 -2.21 -22.69
C THR A 111 0.40 -1.55 -22.33
N LYS A 112 0.88 -1.78 -21.10
CA LYS A 112 2.11 -1.21 -20.52
C LYS A 112 2.10 0.32 -20.48
N SER A 113 0.93 0.91 -20.24
CA SER A 113 0.70 2.34 -20.29
C SER A 113 -0.06 2.87 -19.08
N TRP A 114 0.12 4.15 -18.80
CA TRP A 114 -0.62 4.89 -17.77
C TRP A 114 -1.91 5.49 -18.33
N SER A 115 -2.89 5.78 -17.46
CA SER A 115 -4.01 6.67 -17.81
C SER A 115 -3.58 8.13 -17.86
N GLU A 116 -4.50 8.93 -18.39
CA GLU A 116 -4.65 10.33 -17.97
C GLU A 116 -4.88 10.46 -16.45
N PRO A 117 -4.48 11.59 -15.84
CA PRO A 117 -4.73 11.85 -14.43
C PRO A 117 -6.22 11.98 -14.13
N PHE A 118 -6.64 11.47 -12.98
CA PHE A 118 -7.95 11.72 -12.39
C PHE A 118 -7.82 11.97 -10.89
N VAL A 119 -8.86 12.55 -10.27
CA VAL A 119 -8.86 12.87 -8.84
C VAL A 119 -10.01 12.13 -8.18
N LEU A 120 -9.73 11.49 -7.04
CA LEU A 120 -10.76 10.92 -6.19
C LEU A 120 -11.36 12.04 -5.35
N ASP A 121 -12.59 12.44 -5.65
CA ASP A 121 -13.27 13.55 -4.99
C ASP A 121 -14.47 13.05 -4.14
N PRO A 122 -14.31 12.95 -2.81
CA PRO A 122 -15.42 12.68 -1.89
C PRO A 122 -16.27 13.91 -1.55
N CYS A 123 -16.15 15.00 -2.32
CA CYS A 123 -16.82 16.28 -2.09
C CYS A 123 -16.52 16.90 -0.73
N GLN A 124 -15.33 16.61 -0.18
CA GLN A 124 -14.84 17.21 1.05
C GLN A 124 -13.30 17.31 1.04
N PRO A 125 -12.71 18.34 1.67
CA PRO A 125 -11.26 18.49 1.73
C PRO A 125 -10.58 17.33 2.48
N ILE A 126 -9.63 16.69 1.81
CA ILE A 126 -8.73 15.68 2.36
C ILE A 126 -7.32 16.26 2.43
N SER A 127 -6.65 16.11 3.58
CA SER A 127 -5.26 16.51 3.79
C SER A 127 -4.27 15.39 3.45
N SER A 128 -4.71 14.12 3.48
CA SER A 128 -3.89 13.00 3.02
C SER A 128 -4.75 11.86 2.45
N TYR A 129 -4.41 11.43 1.24
CA TYR A 129 -5.10 10.40 0.46
C TYR A 129 -4.38 9.07 0.56
N HIS A 130 -5.09 8.03 0.97
CA HIS A 130 -4.59 6.67 1.00
C HIS A 130 -5.56 5.75 0.26
N ILE A 131 -5.04 4.90 -0.61
CA ILE A 131 -5.82 3.96 -1.40
C ILE A 131 -5.46 2.52 -1.07
N GLY A 132 -6.44 1.64 -1.17
CA GLY A 132 -6.28 0.19 -1.12
C GLY A 132 -7.37 -0.48 -1.96
N CYS A 133 -7.36 -1.81 -2.06
CA CYS A 133 -8.36 -2.53 -2.83
C CYS A 133 -9.02 -3.61 -1.97
N SER A 134 -10.35 -3.69 -2.03
CA SER A 134 -11.17 -4.71 -1.39
C SER A 134 -12.17 -5.25 -2.40
N ASN A 135 -12.16 -6.57 -2.65
CA ASN A 135 -13.05 -7.23 -3.62
C ASN A 135 -13.06 -6.54 -5.00
N ASN A 136 -11.87 -6.18 -5.51
CA ASN A 136 -11.68 -5.45 -6.76
C ASN A 136 -12.26 -4.02 -6.81
N SER A 137 -12.83 -3.52 -5.71
CA SER A 137 -13.25 -2.13 -5.54
C SER A 137 -12.13 -1.33 -4.89
N LEU A 138 -11.92 -0.10 -5.36
CA LEU A 138 -10.95 0.81 -4.76
C LEU A 138 -11.55 1.40 -3.47
N ILE A 139 -10.73 1.43 -2.43
CA ILE A 139 -11.06 2.00 -1.12
C ILE A 139 -10.17 3.23 -0.94
N LEU A 140 -10.80 4.37 -0.69
CA LEU A 140 -10.13 5.60 -0.31
C LEU A 140 -10.23 5.75 1.21
N VAL A 141 -9.10 5.97 1.87
CA VAL A 141 -9.01 6.40 3.26
C VAL A 141 -8.41 7.79 3.26
N GLY A 142 -9.10 8.74 3.86
CA GLY A 142 -8.72 10.14 3.85
C GLY A 142 -8.58 10.67 5.27
N VAL A 143 -7.51 11.41 5.51
CA VAL A 143 -7.40 12.28 6.69
C VAL A 143 -8.07 13.61 6.35
N CYS A 144 -9.02 14.03 7.15
CA CYS A 144 -9.83 15.23 6.91
C CYS A 144 -9.73 16.16 8.11
N ARG A 145 -9.68 17.47 7.87
CA ARG A 145 -9.70 18.46 8.95
C ARG A 145 -11.07 19.12 9.01
N ILE A 146 -11.88 18.72 9.99
CA ILE A 146 -13.23 19.21 10.20
C ILE A 146 -13.25 19.93 11.56
N GLU A 147 -13.62 21.21 11.57
CA GLU A 147 -13.77 22.00 12.81
C GLU A 147 -12.54 21.91 13.74
N GLN A 148 -11.35 22.07 13.17
CA GLN A 148 -10.04 21.97 13.85
C GLN A 148 -9.63 20.57 14.33
N ALA A 149 -10.45 19.55 14.12
CA ALA A 149 -10.15 18.18 14.50
C ALA A 149 -9.91 17.29 13.28
N GLU A 150 -8.97 16.37 13.41
CA GLU A 150 -8.70 15.39 12.35
C GLU A 150 -9.69 14.22 12.45
N ARG A 151 -10.28 13.88 11.31
CA ARG A 151 -11.10 12.69 11.09
C ARG A 151 -10.38 11.76 10.14
N VAL A 152 -10.54 10.47 10.33
CA VAL A 152 -10.15 9.46 9.34
C VAL A 152 -11.42 8.83 8.84
N LYS A 153 -11.68 8.99 7.55
CA LYS A 153 -12.88 8.51 6.89
C LYS A 153 -12.53 7.55 5.77
N VAL A 154 -13.46 6.68 5.43
CA VAL A 154 -13.31 5.62 4.44
C VAL A 154 -14.44 5.73 3.41
N TRP A 155 -14.07 5.70 2.14
CA TRP A 155 -14.98 5.68 1.01
C TRP A 155 -14.73 4.46 0.14
N ARG A 156 -15.82 3.94 -0.41
CA ARG A 156 -15.77 3.04 -1.57
C ARG A 156 -15.83 3.89 -2.84
N VAL A 157 -14.92 3.64 -3.76
CA VAL A 157 -14.92 4.29 -5.07
C VAL A 157 -15.65 3.40 -6.07
N ASP A 158 -16.67 3.95 -6.74
CA ASP A 158 -17.40 3.28 -7.80
C ASP A 158 -16.55 3.21 -9.09
N GLY A 159 -16.58 2.08 -9.79
CA GLY A 159 -15.70 1.81 -10.93
C GLY A 159 -16.08 2.54 -12.22
N GLU A 160 -17.36 2.90 -12.39
CA GLU A 160 -17.83 3.55 -13.63
C GLU A 160 -17.65 5.08 -13.57
N ASP A 161 -18.10 5.70 -12.48
CA ASP A 161 -18.12 7.16 -12.34
C ASP A 161 -17.00 7.71 -11.43
N LEU A 162 -16.16 6.84 -10.86
CA LEU A 162 -15.17 7.19 -9.83
C LEU A 162 -15.78 7.91 -8.61
N SER A 163 -17.09 7.72 -8.40
CA SER A 163 -17.82 8.38 -7.32
C SER A 163 -17.41 7.79 -5.96
N CYS A 164 -17.21 8.66 -4.98
CA CYS A 164 -16.75 8.26 -3.65
C CYS A 164 -17.93 8.20 -2.67
N LYS A 165 -18.35 6.98 -2.31
CA LYS A 165 -19.41 6.75 -1.32
C LYS A 165 -18.81 6.51 0.06
N GLU A 166 -19.13 7.36 1.03
CA GLU A 166 -18.67 7.18 2.42
C GLU A 166 -19.23 5.88 3.00
N ILE A 167 -18.34 5.07 3.59
CA ILE A 167 -18.70 3.79 4.21
C ILE A 167 -18.25 3.69 5.67
N GLY A 168 -17.54 4.68 6.21
CA GLY A 168 -17.25 4.72 7.64
C GLY A 168 -16.36 5.88 8.05
N GLU A 169 -16.48 6.23 9.32
CA GLU A 169 -15.59 7.17 10.01
C GLU A 169 -14.98 6.46 11.22
N MET A 170 -13.67 6.64 11.41
CA MET A 170 -12.96 6.09 12.55
C MET A 170 -13.34 6.84 13.84
N PRO A 171 -13.68 6.13 14.92
CA PRO A 171 -13.90 6.75 16.22
C PRO A 171 -12.70 7.59 16.67
N GLN A 172 -12.98 8.77 17.23
CA GLN A 172 -11.94 9.73 17.63
C GLN A 172 -10.92 9.16 18.63
N GLU A 173 -11.37 8.24 19.49
CA GLU A 173 -10.51 7.53 20.44
C GLU A 173 -9.40 6.74 19.72
N LEU A 174 -9.70 6.14 18.57
CA LEU A 174 -8.73 5.39 17.77
C LEU A 174 -7.86 6.30 16.92
N VAL A 175 -8.43 7.40 16.39
CA VAL A 175 -7.64 8.45 15.72
C VAL A 175 -6.56 8.98 16.67
N ALA A 176 -6.90 9.23 17.94
CA ALA A 176 -5.96 9.69 18.95
C ALA A 176 -4.82 8.68 19.25
N ARG A 177 -5.07 7.37 19.09
CA ARG A 177 -4.03 6.33 19.29
C ARG A 177 -2.99 6.31 18.16
N LEU A 178 -3.40 6.66 16.94
CA LEU A 178 -2.51 6.77 15.77
C LEU A 178 -1.65 8.04 15.81
N LYS A 179 -2.07 9.07 16.53
CA LYS A 179 -1.30 10.33 16.66
C LYS A 179 -0.05 10.15 17.50
N SER A 180 1.05 10.74 17.05
CA SER A 180 2.20 11.00 17.93
C SER A 180 1.97 12.31 18.68
N LYS A 181 2.31 12.37 19.97
CA LYS A 181 2.22 13.60 20.78
C LYS A 181 3.17 14.70 20.33
N SER A 182 4.12 14.36 19.46
CA SER A 182 5.28 15.18 19.12
C SER A 182 5.22 15.82 17.72
N TYR A 183 4.29 15.40 16.86
CA TYR A 183 4.22 15.90 15.48
C TYR A 183 2.78 16.07 15.00
N GLU A 184 2.41 17.30 14.63
CA GLU A 184 1.11 17.67 14.07
C GLU A 184 0.80 16.99 12.73
N ASN A 185 1.82 16.48 12.02
CA ASN A 185 1.68 15.72 10.78
C ASN A 185 2.25 14.31 10.98
N SER A 186 1.51 13.47 11.70
CA SER A 186 1.90 12.07 11.91
C SER A 186 1.64 11.27 10.63
N PRO A 187 2.67 10.69 9.98
CA PRO A 187 2.50 10.00 8.71
C PRO A 187 1.73 8.70 8.88
N LEU A 188 0.49 8.70 8.41
CA LEU A 188 -0.39 7.55 8.34
C LEU A 188 -0.04 6.71 7.10
N ASP A 189 -0.16 5.40 7.20
CA ASP A 189 -0.20 4.52 6.03
C ASP A 189 -1.24 3.42 6.27
N ILE A 190 -1.72 2.82 5.18
CA ILE A 190 -2.79 1.83 5.23
C ILE A 190 -2.41 0.55 4.50
N ARG A 191 -2.99 -0.57 4.92
CA ARG A 191 -2.94 -1.84 4.19
C ARG A 191 -4.34 -2.43 4.13
N VAL A 192 -4.76 -2.89 2.97
CA VAL A 192 -6.11 -3.44 2.76
C VAL A 192 -5.99 -4.88 2.28
N THR A 193 -6.69 -5.80 2.94
CA THR A 193 -6.80 -7.20 2.51
C THR A 193 -8.17 -7.73 2.90
N GLY A 194 -8.78 -8.54 2.03
CA GLY A 194 -10.16 -8.96 2.17
C GLY A 194 -11.08 -7.74 2.37
N ASN A 195 -11.82 -7.74 3.49
CA ASN A 195 -12.68 -6.64 3.91
C ASN A 195 -12.09 -5.82 5.08
N ILE A 196 -10.79 -5.90 5.37
CA ILE A 196 -10.18 -5.19 6.50
C ILE A 196 -9.19 -4.14 6.00
N VAL A 197 -9.31 -2.95 6.57
CA VAL A 197 -8.38 -1.82 6.39
C VAL A 197 -7.56 -1.67 7.65
N TYR A 198 -6.27 -1.95 7.57
CA TYR A 198 -5.28 -1.72 8.62
C TYR A 198 -4.67 -0.34 8.43
N MET A 199 -4.47 0.38 9.52
CA MET A 199 -3.94 1.74 9.55
C MET A 199 -2.91 1.84 10.66
N TYR A 200 -1.77 2.45 10.38
CA TYR A 200 -0.70 2.60 11.35
C TYR A 200 0.08 3.87 11.09
N ASN A 201 0.73 4.37 12.14
CA ASN A 201 1.65 5.48 12.03
C ASN A 201 3.03 4.95 11.66
N THR A 202 3.60 5.43 10.55
CA THR A 202 4.91 4.96 10.06
C THR A 202 6.07 5.35 10.97
N TRP A 203 5.90 6.36 11.84
CA TRP A 203 6.87 6.74 12.88
C TRP A 203 6.59 6.09 14.23
N LYS A 204 5.36 5.66 14.48
CA LYS A 204 4.95 4.99 15.72
C LYS A 204 4.22 3.68 15.40
N ALA A 205 5.03 2.64 15.21
CA ALA A 205 4.56 1.32 14.83
C ALA A 205 3.89 0.51 15.96
N GLU A 206 3.81 1.03 17.19
CA GLU A 206 3.33 0.30 18.39
C GLU A 206 1.84 -0.07 18.35
N GLU A 207 1.02 0.72 17.64
CA GLU A 207 -0.41 0.50 17.54
C GLU A 207 -0.81 0.40 16.07
N VAL A 208 -1.65 -0.58 15.77
CA VAL A 208 -2.32 -0.72 14.47
C VAL A 208 -3.82 -0.63 14.73
N VAL A 209 -4.50 0.24 14.01
CA VAL A 209 -5.97 0.32 14.01
C VAL A 209 -6.49 -0.47 12.82
N ALA A 210 -7.56 -1.22 13.01
CA ALA A 210 -8.22 -1.95 11.94
C ALA A 210 -9.69 -1.57 11.85
N GLY A 211 -10.18 -1.50 10.61
CA GLY A 211 -11.58 -1.28 10.27
C GLY A 211 -12.08 -2.38 9.35
N GLU A 212 -13.07 -3.15 9.79
CA GLU A 212 -13.75 -4.14 8.96
C GLU A 212 -14.91 -3.49 8.19
N LEU A 213 -14.85 -3.58 6.87
CA LEU A 213 -15.86 -3.10 5.95
C LEU A 213 -17.06 -4.04 5.96
N MET A 214 -18.22 -3.52 6.34
CA MET A 214 -19.46 -4.30 6.43
C MET A 214 -20.22 -4.26 5.10
N GLY A 215 -20.83 -5.39 4.69
CA GLY A 215 -21.56 -5.49 3.42
C GLY A 215 -22.74 -4.52 3.28
N GLY A 216 -23.39 -4.15 4.38
CA GLY A 216 -24.51 -3.20 4.44
C GLY A 216 -24.10 -1.72 4.55
N GLY A 217 -22.80 -1.41 4.49
CA GLY A 217 -22.25 -0.11 4.85
C GLY A 217 -21.86 -0.03 6.33
N GLY A 218 -20.97 0.91 6.65
CA GLY A 218 -20.37 1.01 7.97
C GLY A 218 -19.04 0.26 8.09
N CYS A 219 -18.31 0.59 9.16
CA CYS A 219 -17.06 -0.05 9.53
C CYS A 219 -17.09 -0.44 11.00
N ARG A 220 -16.66 -1.67 11.33
CA ARG A 220 -16.38 -2.07 12.71
C ARG A 220 -14.92 -1.81 13.01
N TRP A 221 -14.63 -1.08 14.09
CA TRP A 221 -13.27 -0.62 14.39
C TRP A 221 -12.73 -1.24 15.67
N TRP A 222 -11.43 -1.54 15.66
CA TRP A 222 -10.67 -1.95 16.84
C TRP A 222 -9.21 -1.54 16.68
N SER A 223 -8.42 -1.67 17.75
CA SER A 223 -6.97 -1.50 17.68
C SER A 223 -6.27 -2.69 18.31
N MET A 224 -5.04 -2.91 17.87
CA MET A 224 -4.17 -3.95 18.36
C MET A 224 -2.78 -3.40 18.57
N ARG A 225 -2.10 -3.91 19.59
CA ARG A 225 -0.70 -3.60 19.82
C ARG A 225 0.16 -4.39 18.85
N ASN A 226 1.09 -3.71 18.18
CA ASN A 226 2.16 -4.36 17.45
C ASN A 226 3.21 -4.90 18.42
N VAL A 227 3.20 -6.21 18.62
CA VAL A 227 4.14 -6.92 19.50
C VAL A 227 5.59 -6.90 19.03
N VAL A 228 5.81 -6.65 17.73
CA VAL A 228 7.15 -6.56 17.13
C VAL A 228 7.78 -5.18 17.37
N ALA A 229 6.96 -4.13 17.46
CA ALA A 229 7.42 -2.77 17.74
C ALA A 229 7.93 -2.65 19.19
N ARG A 230 9.22 -2.91 19.39
CA ARG A 230 9.90 -2.80 20.69
C ARG A 230 10.68 -1.48 20.77
N LYS A 231 10.82 -0.93 21.97
CA LYS A 231 11.56 0.34 22.23
C LYS A 231 13.02 0.34 21.72
N GLU A 232 13.59 -0.83 21.47
CA GLU A 232 14.97 -1.04 21.04
C GLU A 232 15.14 -0.99 19.51
N MET A 233 14.07 -0.87 18.72
CA MET A 233 14.13 -0.82 17.24
C MET A 233 14.49 0.55 16.65
N VAL A 234 15.16 1.41 17.42
CA VAL A 234 15.61 2.73 16.93
C VAL A 234 16.63 2.52 15.82
N GLY A 235 16.23 2.78 14.57
CA GLY A 235 17.06 2.62 13.37
C GLY A 235 16.73 1.41 12.50
N GLU A 236 15.78 0.54 12.89
CA GLU A 236 15.32 -0.57 12.06
C GLU A 236 14.17 -0.13 11.13
N ARG A 237 14.17 -0.66 9.90
CA ARG A 237 13.09 -0.43 8.93
C ARG A 237 11.99 -1.47 9.11
N LEU A 238 10.82 -1.03 9.54
CA LEU A 238 9.64 -1.88 9.62
C LEU A 238 8.85 -1.85 8.30
N VAL A 239 8.44 -3.03 7.84
CA VAL A 239 7.57 -3.18 6.66
C VAL A 239 6.27 -3.82 7.11
N PHE A 240 5.16 -3.13 6.89
CA PHE A 240 3.82 -3.67 7.11
C PHE A 240 3.25 -4.25 5.82
N SER A 241 2.74 -5.47 5.93
CA SER A 241 2.02 -6.19 4.89
C SER A 241 0.76 -6.79 5.52
N CYS A 242 -0.23 -7.09 4.70
CA CYS A 242 -1.42 -7.84 5.10
C CYS A 242 -1.78 -8.83 3.99
N SER A 243 -2.30 -9.98 4.39
CA SER A 243 -2.70 -11.05 3.49
C SER A 243 -3.82 -11.87 4.12
N GLU A 244 -4.68 -12.44 3.27
CA GLU A 244 -5.61 -13.49 3.69
C GLU A 244 -4.84 -14.80 3.80
N VAL A 245 -4.87 -15.42 4.98
CA VAL A 245 -4.13 -16.64 5.29
C VAL A 245 -5.11 -17.75 5.60
N GLY A 246 -5.11 -18.81 4.78
CA GLY A 246 -5.87 -20.01 5.02
C GLY A 246 -5.24 -20.94 6.06
N ILE A 247 -6.04 -21.86 6.63
CA ILE A 247 -5.55 -22.85 7.60
C ILE A 247 -4.45 -23.73 6.99
N GLU A 248 -4.57 -24.11 5.72
CA GLU A 248 -3.57 -24.94 5.03
C GLU A 248 -2.21 -24.24 4.91
N GLU A 249 -2.23 -22.94 4.61
CA GLU A 249 -1.03 -22.11 4.50
C GLU A 249 -0.36 -21.94 5.86
N LEU A 250 -1.15 -21.73 6.91
CA LEU A 250 -0.68 -21.68 8.28
C LEU A 250 -0.02 -23.00 8.70
N GLN A 251 -0.68 -24.14 8.43
CA GLN A 251 -0.11 -25.47 8.71
C GLN A 251 1.20 -25.69 7.96
N LYS A 252 1.29 -25.25 6.71
CA LYS A 252 2.52 -25.33 5.91
C LYS A 252 3.63 -24.50 6.54
N ALA A 253 3.36 -23.25 6.94
CA ALA A 253 4.34 -22.37 7.56
C ALA A 253 4.88 -22.94 8.89
N ILE A 254 4.00 -23.50 9.72
CA ILE A 254 4.38 -24.16 10.99
C ILE A 254 5.31 -25.35 10.72
N ARG A 255 5.00 -26.18 9.72
CA ARG A 255 5.85 -27.33 9.34
C ARG A 255 7.22 -26.90 8.84
N MET A 256 7.31 -25.78 8.13
CA MET A 256 8.57 -25.25 7.60
C MET A 256 9.47 -24.61 8.68
N LYS A 257 8.96 -24.33 9.90
CA LYS A 257 9.69 -23.72 11.02
C LYS A 257 10.38 -22.38 10.71
N ASN A 258 9.99 -21.72 9.63
CA ASN A 258 10.57 -20.44 9.20
C ASN A 258 9.81 -19.21 9.75
N CYS A 259 8.71 -19.43 10.48
CA CYS A 259 7.85 -18.37 10.99
C CYS A 259 7.72 -18.46 12.52
N ARG A 260 7.64 -17.30 13.18
CA ARG A 260 7.23 -17.17 14.58
C ARG A 260 5.84 -16.55 14.60
N PHE A 261 4.94 -17.12 15.39
CA PHE A 261 3.58 -16.65 15.56
C PHE A 261 3.41 -16.21 17.02
N GLU A 262 2.83 -15.04 17.23
CA GLU A 262 2.45 -14.53 18.55
C GLU A 262 0.96 -14.24 18.52
N GLU A 263 0.23 -14.77 19.50
CA GLU A 263 -1.20 -14.50 19.68
C GLU A 263 -1.38 -13.22 20.49
N VAL A 264 -2.20 -12.30 19.97
CA VAL A 264 -2.54 -11.05 20.66
C VAL A 264 -4.02 -11.11 21.01
N ASN A 265 -4.31 -11.25 22.30
CA ASN A 265 -5.68 -11.12 22.81
C ASN A 265 -6.13 -9.66 22.62
N CYS A 266 -7.14 -9.46 21.77
CA CYS A 266 -7.76 -8.16 21.48
C CYS A 266 -8.98 -7.93 22.37
#